data_AF-A0A4Y4K0A5-F1
#
_entry.id   AF-A0A4Y4K0A5-F1
#
_cell.length_a   1.000
_cell.length_b   1.000
_cell.length_c   1.000
_cell.angle_alpha   90.00
_cell.angle_beta   90.00
_cell.angle_gamma   90.00
#
_symmetry.space_group_name_H-M   'P 1'
#
loop_
_entity.id
_entity.type
_entity.pdbx_description
1 polymer ?
#
loop_
_entity_poly.entity_id
_entity_poly.type
_entity_poly.pdbx_seq_one_letter_code
_entity_poly.pdbx_strand_id
1 'polypeptide(L)'
;MLAGEVAVEQGSGDAGLFGDLVHQHVVVRALGEEPRSDGEELGVAVGGGGLGGGMARTLRALTQLMGWACVLIGAVHVALGNAAIPGAGSAGTTVDSWGRFMGASFVGYGLAWLWAARQRPVPARAVRWLAGVLLLGGAGRLLSLALHGRPQWFQIPLTVIELGLPPVFFWLADAEERALRDSAETVPAGRRMRTD
;
A
#
# COMPACT_ATOMS: atom_id res chain seq x y z
N MET A 1 57.49 16.44 -14.70
CA MET A 1 56.80 16.90 -13.47
C MET A 1 55.37 17.23 -13.88
N LEU A 2 54.43 16.29 -13.61
CA LEU A 2 52.95 16.40 -13.56
C LEU A 2 52.24 16.86 -14.87
N ALA A 3 51.52 16.05 -15.65
CA ALA A 3 50.37 15.17 -15.36
C ALA A 3 49.29 15.85 -14.51
N GLY A 4 48.17 16.24 -15.12
CA GLY A 4 47.05 16.92 -14.47
C GLY A 4 45.81 16.94 -15.37
N GLU A 5 45.15 15.79 -15.42
CA GLU A 5 43.86 15.49 -16.04
C GLU A 5 42.77 16.47 -15.58
N VAL A 6 42.02 17.06 -16.50
CA VAL A 6 40.79 17.80 -16.18
C VAL A 6 39.68 16.77 -16.02
N ALA A 7 39.53 16.27 -14.80
CA ALA A 7 38.42 15.43 -14.42
C ALA A 7 37.12 16.23 -14.48
N VAL A 8 36.19 15.75 -15.32
CA VAL A 8 34.78 16.12 -15.29
C VAL A 8 34.19 15.52 -14.01
N GLU A 9 34.07 16.32 -12.97
CA GLU A 9 33.34 15.96 -11.75
C GLU A 9 31.84 16.06 -12.06
N GLN A 10 31.27 14.96 -12.56
CA GLN A 10 29.81 14.79 -12.57
C GLN A 10 29.36 14.64 -11.12
N GLY A 11 28.69 15.68 -10.62
CA GLY A 11 28.13 15.74 -9.29
C GLY A 11 27.26 14.52 -8.99
N SER A 12 27.78 13.69 -8.08
CA SER A 12 27.03 12.77 -7.24
C SER A 12 26.06 13.60 -6.39
N GLY A 13 24.78 13.61 -6.76
CA GLY A 13 23.73 14.32 -6.04
C GLY A 13 22.44 13.51 -6.01
N ASP A 14 22.27 12.73 -4.94
CA ASP A 14 21.00 12.41 -4.29
C ASP A 14 19.85 11.88 -5.16
N ALA A 15 20.07 10.72 -5.78
CA ALA A 15 18.96 9.82 -6.11
C ALA A 15 18.50 9.12 -4.80
N GLY A 16 17.64 9.77 -4.03
CA GLY A 16 17.06 9.19 -2.82
C GLY A 16 16.40 7.83 -3.09
N LEU A 17 16.37 6.96 -2.07
CA LEU A 17 15.77 5.62 -1.89
C LEU A 17 14.82 5.04 -2.99
N PHE A 18 14.04 5.90 -3.66
CA PHE A 18 13.20 5.59 -4.81
C PHE A 18 13.96 5.35 -6.13
N GLY A 19 15.11 5.99 -6.35
CA GLY A 19 15.93 5.83 -7.57
C GLY A 19 16.64 4.47 -7.64
N ASP A 20 17.21 4.04 -6.52
CA ASP A 20 17.92 2.75 -6.41
C ASP A 20 17.01 1.55 -6.67
N LEU A 21 15.75 1.63 -6.24
CA LEU A 21 14.75 0.56 -6.42
C LEU A 21 14.30 0.39 -7.89
N VAL A 22 14.32 1.47 -8.68
CA VAL A 22 13.95 1.42 -10.10
C VAL A 22 15.11 0.90 -10.95
N HIS A 23 16.35 1.30 -10.64
CA HIS A 23 17.52 0.80 -11.36
C HIS A 23 17.76 -0.69 -11.16
N GLN A 24 17.53 -1.22 -9.96
CA GLN A 24 17.75 -2.63 -9.65
C GLN A 24 16.75 -3.56 -10.39
N HIS A 25 15.53 -3.08 -10.66
CA HIS A 25 14.52 -3.85 -11.38
C HIS A 25 14.71 -3.89 -12.90
N VAL A 26 15.36 -2.88 -13.50
CA VAL A 26 15.63 -2.85 -14.95
C VAL A 26 16.76 -3.80 -15.33
N VAL A 27 17.78 -3.95 -14.49
CA VAL A 27 18.92 -4.85 -14.75
C VAL A 27 18.52 -6.33 -14.66
N VAL A 28 17.63 -6.69 -13.72
CA VAL A 28 17.18 -8.09 -13.55
C VAL A 28 16.27 -8.57 -14.69
N ARG A 29 15.62 -7.66 -15.42
CA ARG A 29 14.70 -8.01 -16.52
C ARG A 29 15.41 -8.25 -17.86
N ALA A 30 16.71 -7.98 -17.96
CA ALA A 30 17.47 -8.10 -19.20
C ALA A 30 18.26 -9.42 -19.36
N LEU A 31 18.25 -10.32 -18.37
CA LEU A 31 19.13 -11.52 -18.34
C LEU A 31 18.40 -12.86 -18.16
N GLY A 32 17.17 -13.01 -18.67
CA GLY A 32 16.48 -14.29 -18.62
C GLY A 32 15.63 -14.55 -19.85
N GLU A 33 16.22 -15.22 -20.83
CA GLU A 33 15.55 -15.71 -22.04
C GLU A 33 14.64 -16.93 -21.74
N GLU A 34 13.50 -16.97 -22.43
CA GLU A 34 12.58 -18.11 -22.64
C GLU A 34 13.09 -19.00 -23.82
N PRO A 35 12.49 -20.16 -24.21
CA PRO A 35 11.32 -20.88 -23.67
C PRO A 35 11.53 -22.40 -23.49
N ARG A 36 10.63 -23.07 -22.75
CA ARG A 36 10.37 -24.52 -22.96
C ARG A 36 8.89 -24.85 -22.77
N SER A 37 8.23 -25.14 -23.89
CA SER A 37 6.95 -25.85 -23.95
C SER A 37 7.19 -27.33 -23.67
N ASP A 38 6.47 -27.90 -22.70
CA ASP A 38 6.09 -29.31 -22.66
C ASP A 38 4.82 -29.42 -21.78
N GLY A 39 3.91 -30.30 -22.21
CA GLY A 39 2.51 -30.34 -21.81
C GLY A 39 2.20 -30.82 -20.39
N GLU A 40 0.93 -30.61 -20.04
CA GLU A 40 0.11 -31.47 -19.20
C GLU A 40 0.61 -31.77 -17.78
N GLU A 41 0.11 -30.98 -16.83
CA GLU A 41 -0.43 -31.57 -15.59
C GLU A 41 -1.59 -30.71 -15.09
N LEU A 42 -2.81 -31.12 -15.48
CA LEU A 42 -4.07 -30.74 -14.83
C LEU A 42 -4.15 -31.46 -13.47
N GLY A 43 -3.27 -31.09 -12.55
CA GLY A 43 -3.44 -31.36 -11.14
C GLY A 43 -4.23 -30.21 -10.54
N VAL A 44 -5.53 -30.38 -10.31
CA VAL A 44 -6.27 -29.54 -9.36
C VAL A 44 -5.69 -29.85 -7.98
N ALA A 45 -4.56 -29.21 -7.68
CA ALA A 45 -4.03 -29.13 -6.34
C ALA A 45 -5.03 -28.28 -5.55
N VAL A 46 -5.97 -28.96 -4.88
CA VAL A 46 -6.64 -28.44 -3.70
C VAL A 46 -5.53 -28.21 -2.68
N GLY A 47 -4.85 -27.06 -2.81
CA GLY A 47 -3.74 -26.67 -1.98
C GLY A 47 -4.24 -26.54 -0.56
N GLY A 48 -3.75 -27.42 0.30
CA GLY A 48 -3.81 -27.29 1.75
C GLY A 48 -3.21 -25.95 2.14
N GLY A 49 -4.07 -24.94 2.23
CA GLY A 49 -3.68 -23.60 2.65
C GLY A 49 -3.40 -23.65 4.13
N GLY A 50 -2.14 -23.84 4.50
CA GLY A 50 -1.66 -23.46 5.82
C GLY A 50 -2.14 -22.04 6.12
N LEU A 51 -2.51 -21.79 7.38
CA LEU A 51 -3.16 -20.56 7.84
C LEU A 51 -2.52 -19.27 7.26
N GLY A 52 -1.20 -19.26 7.03
CA GLY A 52 -0.45 -18.16 6.41
C GLY A 52 -0.85 -17.81 4.96
N GLY A 53 -1.18 -18.79 4.11
CA GLY A 53 -1.62 -18.54 2.74
C GLY A 53 -3.02 -17.93 2.64
N GLY A 54 -3.86 -18.14 3.67
CA GLY A 54 -5.17 -17.48 3.81
C GLY A 54 -5.05 -16.03 4.28
N MET A 55 -4.16 -15.75 5.24
CA MET A 55 -3.92 -14.40 5.74
C MET A 55 -3.32 -13.48 4.67
N ALA A 56 -2.34 -13.95 3.90
CA ALA A 56 -1.75 -13.16 2.80
C ALA A 56 -2.79 -12.79 1.72
N ARG A 57 -3.71 -13.72 1.39
CA ARG A 57 -4.83 -13.44 0.48
C ARG A 57 -5.81 -12.42 1.07
N THR A 58 -6.13 -12.56 2.35
CA THR A 58 -7.03 -11.64 3.07
C THR A 58 -6.44 -10.23 3.13
N LEU A 59 -5.17 -10.10 3.50
CA LEU A 59 -4.47 -8.81 3.56
C LEU A 59 -4.47 -8.14 2.18
N ARG A 60 -4.12 -8.89 1.13
CA ARG A 60 -4.16 -8.38 -0.23
C ARG A 60 -5.56 -7.93 -0.65
N ALA A 61 -6.59 -8.73 -0.37
CA ALA A 61 -7.97 -8.38 -0.71
C ALA A 61 -8.44 -7.10 0.00
N LEU A 62 -8.18 -6.98 1.30
CA LEU A 62 -8.51 -5.77 2.08
C LEU A 62 -7.73 -4.54 1.58
N THR A 63 -6.45 -4.70 1.26
CA THR A 63 -5.59 -3.64 0.71
C THR A 63 -6.14 -3.14 -0.65
N GLN A 64 -6.61 -4.05 -1.52
CA GLN A 64 -7.25 -3.68 -2.79
C GLN A 64 -8.60 -3.00 -2.59
N LEU A 65 -9.44 -3.55 -1.70
CA LEU A 65 -10.75 -2.99 -1.38
C LEU A 65 -10.60 -1.55 -0.88
N MET A 66 -9.64 -1.32 0.01
CA MET A 66 -9.38 0.02 0.54
C MET A 66 -8.86 0.97 -0.53
N GLY A 67 -7.96 0.50 -1.39
CA GLY A 67 -7.47 1.30 -2.51
C GLY A 67 -8.59 1.74 -3.46
N TRP A 68 -9.44 0.81 -3.92
CA TRP A 68 -10.55 1.14 -4.80
C TRP A 68 -11.61 2.01 -4.13
N ALA A 69 -11.97 1.73 -2.87
CA ALA A 69 -12.89 2.57 -2.12
C ALA A 69 -12.38 4.01 -2.04
N CYS A 70 -11.10 4.20 -1.73
CA CYS A 70 -10.51 5.54 -1.64
C CYS A 70 -10.46 6.27 -2.98
N VAL A 71 -10.07 5.58 -4.06
CA VAL A 71 -10.05 6.17 -5.41
C VAL A 71 -11.45 6.62 -5.82
N LEU A 72 -12.46 5.77 -5.64
CA LEU A 72 -13.84 6.10 -6.06
C LEU A 72 -14.41 7.25 -5.24
N ILE A 73 -14.27 7.22 -3.91
CA ILE A 73 -14.74 8.29 -3.03
C ILE A 73 -14.02 9.61 -3.36
N GLY A 74 -12.70 9.56 -3.56
CA GLY A 74 -11.90 10.73 -3.89
C GLY A 74 -12.29 11.34 -5.23
N ALA A 75 -12.48 10.52 -6.26
CA ALA A 75 -12.91 10.97 -7.58
C ALA A 75 -14.29 11.62 -7.54
N VAL A 76 -15.24 11.07 -6.77
CA VAL A 76 -16.57 11.67 -6.55
C VAL A 76 -16.44 13.05 -5.90
N HIS A 77 -15.57 13.23 -4.90
CA HIS A 77 -15.34 14.54 -4.27
C HIS A 77 -14.68 15.54 -5.21
N VAL A 78 -13.71 15.10 -6.03
CA VAL A 78 -13.07 15.97 -7.04
C VAL A 78 -14.10 16.46 -8.06
N ALA A 79 -15.00 15.58 -8.51
CA ALA A 79 -15.99 15.92 -9.52
C ALA A 79 -17.12 16.80 -8.94
N LEU A 80 -17.72 16.38 -7.83
CA LEU A 80 -18.97 16.96 -7.33
C LEU A 80 -18.78 18.02 -6.22
N GLY A 81 -17.60 18.12 -5.61
CA GLY A 81 -17.33 19.09 -4.55
C GLY A 81 -18.29 18.94 -3.37
N ASN A 82 -18.87 20.04 -2.89
CA ASN A 82 -19.81 20.04 -1.76
C ASN A 82 -21.03 19.13 -1.96
N ALA A 83 -21.46 18.89 -3.21
CA ALA A 83 -22.59 18.00 -3.49
C ALA A 83 -22.29 16.51 -3.16
N ALA A 84 -21.01 16.12 -3.06
CA ALA A 84 -20.62 14.79 -2.61
C ALA A 84 -20.74 14.58 -1.10
N ILE A 85 -20.94 15.65 -0.32
CA ILE A 85 -20.88 15.62 1.14
C ILE A 85 -22.29 15.79 1.72
N PRO A 86 -22.90 14.70 2.24
CA PRO A 86 -24.19 14.79 2.90
C PRO A 86 -24.14 15.83 4.03
N GLY A 87 -25.08 16.77 4.00
CA GLY A 87 -25.23 17.86 4.98
C GLY A 87 -24.28 19.06 4.80
N ALA A 88 -23.43 19.09 3.76
CA ALA A 88 -22.56 20.23 3.45
C ALA A 88 -22.75 20.83 2.04
N GLY A 89 -23.83 20.45 1.32
CA GLY A 89 -24.06 20.88 -0.06
C GLY A 89 -24.14 22.40 -0.28
N SER A 90 -24.55 23.16 0.74
CA SER A 90 -24.64 24.63 0.70
C SER A 90 -23.42 25.34 1.29
N ALA A 91 -22.33 24.63 1.59
CA ALA A 91 -21.13 25.24 2.13
C ALA A 91 -20.48 26.21 1.10
N GLY A 92 -19.73 27.19 1.61
CA GLY A 92 -19.10 28.21 0.78
C GLY A 92 -17.97 27.65 -0.10
N THR A 93 -17.50 28.50 -1.03
CA THR A 93 -16.47 28.15 -2.02
C THR A 93 -15.13 27.74 -1.41
N THR A 94 -14.78 28.27 -0.22
CA THR A 94 -13.60 27.83 0.53
C THR A 94 -13.68 26.35 0.90
N VAL A 95 -14.85 25.90 1.36
CA VAL A 95 -15.08 24.49 1.73
C VAL A 95 -15.15 23.61 0.49
N ASP A 96 -15.75 24.09 -0.61
CA ASP A 96 -15.78 23.36 -1.88
C ASP A 96 -14.37 23.09 -2.42
N SER A 97 -13.55 24.15 -2.51
CA SER A 97 -12.16 24.06 -2.97
C SER A 97 -11.33 23.10 -2.09
N TRP A 98 -11.46 23.23 -0.76
CA TRP A 98 -10.81 22.31 0.19
C TRP A 98 -11.29 20.86 0.01
N GLY A 99 -12.60 20.65 -0.15
CA GLY A 99 -13.20 19.33 -0.37
C GLY A 99 -12.68 18.66 -1.64
N ARG A 100 -12.55 19.40 -2.74
CA ARG A 100 -11.98 18.89 -4.01
C ARG A 100 -10.50 18.54 -3.86
N PHE A 101 -9.73 19.38 -3.18
CA PHE A 101 -8.33 19.10 -2.86
C PHE A 101 -8.17 17.83 -2.00
N MET A 102 -8.99 17.69 -0.97
CA MET A 102 -9.02 16.49 -0.14
C MET A 102 -9.47 15.26 -0.92
N GLY A 103 -10.41 15.41 -1.88
CA GLY A 103 -10.80 14.37 -2.82
C GLY A 103 -9.61 13.86 -3.65
N ALA A 104 -8.82 14.77 -4.23
CA ALA A 104 -7.62 14.41 -4.99
C ALA A 104 -6.57 13.71 -4.10
N SER A 105 -6.42 14.18 -2.86
CA SER A 105 -5.55 13.54 -1.86
C SER A 105 -6.03 12.12 -1.53
N PHE A 106 -7.35 11.89 -1.45
CA PHE A 106 -7.94 10.57 -1.21
C PHE A 106 -7.75 9.62 -2.41
N VAL A 107 -7.76 10.14 -3.64
CA VAL A 107 -7.35 9.38 -4.83
C VAL A 107 -5.90 8.93 -4.71
N GLY A 108 -4.98 9.86 -4.41
CA GLY A 108 -3.56 9.53 -4.23
C GLY A 108 -3.33 8.49 -3.12
N TYR A 109 -4.02 8.63 -1.99
CA TYR A 109 -4.00 7.67 -0.91
C TYR A 109 -4.53 6.28 -1.33
N GLY A 110 -5.61 6.23 -2.10
CA GLY A 110 -6.12 4.98 -2.67
C GLY A 110 -5.16 4.32 -3.66
N LEU A 111 -4.48 5.11 -4.50
CA LEU A 111 -3.45 4.60 -5.39
C LEU A 111 -2.26 4.01 -4.63
N ALA A 112 -1.88 4.60 -3.48
CA ALA A 112 -0.83 4.04 -2.62
C ALA A 112 -1.23 2.67 -2.03
N TRP A 113 -2.49 2.49 -1.63
CA TRP A 113 -3.04 1.18 -1.25
C TRP A 113 -2.98 0.18 -2.41
N LEU A 114 -3.43 0.57 -3.60
CA LEU A 114 -3.38 -0.31 -4.78
C LEU A 114 -1.94 -0.69 -5.16
N TRP A 115 -0.99 0.26 -5.04
CA TRP A 115 0.43 -0.02 -5.24
C TRP A 115 0.97 -1.05 -4.23
N ALA A 116 0.65 -0.91 -2.95
CA ALA A 116 1.02 -1.90 -1.93
C ALA A 116 0.41 -3.28 -2.27
N ALA A 117 -0.85 -3.31 -2.71
CA ALA A 117 -1.55 -4.54 -3.07
C ALA A 117 -1.00 -5.26 -4.31
N ARG A 118 -0.19 -4.60 -5.16
CA ARG A 118 0.43 -5.21 -6.36
C ARG A 118 1.75 -5.90 -6.06
N GLN A 119 2.39 -5.59 -4.95
CA GLN A 119 3.68 -6.18 -4.55
C GLN A 119 3.51 -7.61 -4.05
N ARG A 120 4.56 -8.43 -4.18
CA ARG A 120 4.60 -9.81 -3.71
C ARG A 120 5.90 -10.03 -2.94
N PRO A 121 5.86 -10.21 -1.60
CA PRO A 121 4.69 -10.13 -0.71
C PRO A 121 4.11 -8.71 -0.55
N VAL A 122 2.99 -8.54 0.14
CA VAL A 122 2.46 -7.19 0.44
C VAL A 122 3.37 -6.52 1.48
N PRO A 123 3.85 -5.28 1.26
CA PRO A 123 4.78 -4.62 2.18
C PRO A 123 4.09 -4.20 3.48
N ALA A 124 4.32 -4.96 4.56
CA ALA A 124 3.75 -4.71 5.88
C ALA A 124 3.97 -3.27 6.37
N ARG A 125 5.16 -2.70 6.16
CA ARG A 125 5.48 -1.31 6.56
C ARG A 125 4.59 -0.28 5.86
N ALA A 126 4.34 -0.45 4.56
CA ALA A 126 3.48 0.48 3.82
C ALA A 126 2.02 0.36 4.29
N VAL A 127 1.53 -0.87 4.49
CA VAL A 127 0.19 -1.11 5.05
C VAL A 127 0.03 -0.46 6.42
N ARG A 128 1.02 -0.60 7.32
CA ARG A 128 0.99 0.03 8.65
C ARG A 128 0.93 1.56 8.56
N TRP A 129 1.71 2.18 7.68
CA TRP A 129 1.65 3.63 7.48
C TRP A 129 0.29 4.09 6.93
N LEU A 130 -0.22 3.41 5.91
CA LEU A 130 -1.51 3.74 5.33
C LEU A 130 -2.64 3.56 6.35
N ALA A 131 -2.65 2.45 7.10
CA ALA A 131 -3.58 2.22 8.20
C ALA A 131 -3.43 3.27 9.31
N GLY A 132 -2.21 3.72 9.61
CA GLY A 132 -1.96 4.81 10.55
C GLY A 132 -2.57 6.14 10.11
N VAL A 133 -2.50 6.47 8.81
CA VAL A 133 -3.18 7.66 8.25
C VAL A 133 -4.70 7.53 8.37
N LEU A 134 -5.26 6.33 8.13
CA LEU A 134 -6.69 6.08 8.32
C LEU A 134 -7.12 6.29 9.78
N LEU A 135 -6.33 5.75 10.72
CA LEU A 135 -6.56 5.90 12.15
C LEU A 135 -6.49 7.38 12.59
N LEU A 136 -5.54 8.13 12.04
CA LEU A 136 -5.42 9.57 12.30
C LEU A 136 -6.65 10.33 11.80
N GLY A 137 -7.23 9.93 10.66
CA GLY A 137 -8.52 10.44 10.18
C GLY A 137 -9.64 10.19 11.19
N GLY A 138 -9.77 8.96 11.69
CA GLY A 138 -10.74 8.60 12.72
C GLY A 138 -10.56 9.39 14.02
N ALA A 139 -9.32 9.61 14.46
CA ALA A 139 -9.01 10.45 15.61
C ALA A 139 -9.45 11.90 15.39
N GLY A 140 -9.25 12.45 14.19
CA GLY A 140 -9.76 13.77 13.80
C GLY A 140 -11.29 13.86 13.89
N ARG A 141 -12.01 12.78 13.53
CA ARG A 141 -13.47 12.72 13.69
C ARG A 141 -13.92 12.65 15.15
N LEU A 142 -13.21 11.91 15.99
CA LEU A 142 -13.49 11.88 17.43
C LEU A 142 -13.25 13.25 18.08
N LEU A 143 -12.18 13.94 17.68
CA LEU A 143 -11.92 15.30 18.14
C LEU A 143 -13.03 16.26 17.69
N SER A 144 -13.48 16.16 16.45
CA SER A 144 -14.61 16.94 15.94
C SER A 144 -15.89 16.65 16.74
N LEU A 145 -16.19 15.38 17.04
CA LEU A 145 -17.33 14.99 17.88
C LEU A 145 -17.25 15.60 19.27
N ALA A 146 -16.07 15.60 19.89
CA ALA A 146 -15.85 16.14 21.23
C ALA A 146 -16.00 17.66 21.28
N LEU A 147 -15.56 18.37 20.24
CA LEU A 147 -15.54 19.84 20.21
C LEU A 147 -16.82 20.46 19.62
N HIS A 148 -17.46 19.80 18.65
CA HIS A 148 -18.55 20.36 17.85
C HIS A 148 -19.84 19.52 17.90
N GLY A 149 -19.81 18.35 18.52
CA GLY A 149 -20.98 17.48 18.66
C GLY A 149 -21.18 16.51 17.49
N ARG A 150 -22.37 15.89 17.42
CA ARG A 150 -22.62 14.74 16.55
C ARG A 150 -22.58 15.13 15.06
N PRO A 151 -21.81 14.41 14.22
CA PRO A 151 -21.83 14.63 12.78
C PRO A 151 -23.11 14.05 12.15
N GLN A 152 -23.36 14.39 10.89
CA GLN A 152 -24.35 13.70 10.06
C GLN A 152 -24.19 12.17 10.12
N TRP A 153 -25.32 11.45 10.17
CA TRP A 153 -25.37 10.01 10.45
C TRP A 153 -24.45 9.17 9.54
N PHE A 154 -24.29 9.57 8.28
CA PHE A 154 -23.41 8.90 7.31
C PHE A 154 -21.93 8.88 7.74
N GLN A 155 -21.49 9.84 8.55
CA GLN A 155 -20.12 9.90 9.05
C GLN A 155 -19.87 8.91 10.20
N ILE A 156 -20.91 8.37 10.84
CA ILE A 156 -20.77 7.44 11.96
C ILE A 156 -20.17 6.10 11.47
N PRO A 157 -20.73 5.41 10.45
CA PRO A 157 -20.13 4.20 9.90
C PRO A 157 -18.69 4.40 9.42
N LEU A 158 -18.40 5.52 8.76
CA LEU A 158 -17.06 5.86 8.32
C LEU A 158 -16.08 6.02 9.49
N THR A 159 -16.51 6.66 10.58
CA THR A 159 -15.70 6.76 11.81
C THR A 159 -15.41 5.37 12.40
N VAL A 160 -16.41 4.49 12.42
CA VAL A 160 -16.25 3.11 12.89
C VAL A 160 -15.24 2.35 12.02
N ILE A 161 -15.31 2.50 10.70
CA ILE A 161 -14.37 1.89 9.75
C ILE A 161 -12.96 2.43 9.96
N GLU A 162 -12.81 3.75 10.10
CA GLU A 162 -11.53 4.42 10.28
C GLU A 162 -10.83 4.04 11.60
N LEU A 163 -11.59 3.67 12.63
CA LEU A 163 -11.04 3.20 13.92
C LEU A 163 -10.88 1.68 13.96
N GLY A 164 -11.78 0.93 13.33
CA GLY A 164 -11.86 -0.52 13.41
C GLY A 164 -10.94 -1.26 12.43
N LEU A 165 -10.72 -0.72 11.23
CA LEU A 165 -9.85 -1.36 10.23
C LEU A 165 -8.35 -1.27 10.54
N PRO A 166 -7.78 -0.16 11.07
CA PRO A 166 -6.35 -0.10 11.32
C PRO A 166 -5.81 -1.21 12.24
N PRO A 167 -6.46 -1.55 13.39
CA PRO A 167 -6.04 -2.69 14.21
C PRO A 167 -6.03 -4.02 13.44
N VAL A 168 -7.00 -4.23 12.56
CA VAL A 168 -7.07 -5.42 11.69
C VAL A 168 -5.88 -5.44 10.73
N PHE A 169 -5.59 -4.32 10.06
CA PHE A 169 -4.44 -4.22 9.16
C PHE A 169 -3.10 -4.43 9.88
N PHE A 170 -2.93 -3.91 11.09
CA PHE A 170 -1.73 -4.14 11.89
C PHE A 170 -1.55 -5.62 12.20
N TRP A 171 -2.63 -6.30 12.62
CA TRP A 171 -2.59 -7.73 12.92
C TRP A 171 -2.26 -8.58 11.68
N LEU A 172 -2.93 -8.33 10.55
CA LEU A 172 -2.67 -9.07 9.31
C LEU A 172 -1.24 -8.84 8.78
N ALA A 173 -0.75 -7.60 8.83
CA ALA A 173 0.60 -7.25 8.39
C ALA A 173 1.67 -7.92 9.25
N ASP A 174 1.48 -7.95 10.58
CA ASP A 174 2.35 -8.66 11.52
C ASP A 174 2.34 -10.17 11.28
N ALA A 175 1.17 -10.75 11.04
CA ALA A 175 1.05 -12.19 10.81
C ALA A 175 1.72 -12.64 9.50
N GLU A 176 1.55 -11.88 8.41
CA GLU A 176 2.24 -12.17 7.14
C GLU A 176 3.76 -12.03 7.28
N GLU A 177 4.25 -10.97 7.94
CA GLU A 177 5.67 -10.76 8.16
C GLU A 177 6.32 -11.89 8.99
N ARG A 178 5.63 -12.38 10.03
CA ARG A 178 6.09 -13.54 10.82
C ARG A 178 6.17 -14.81 9.96
N ALA A 179 5.10 -15.11 9.21
CA ALA A 179 5.06 -16.30 8.35
C ALA A 179 6.18 -16.30 7.29
N LEU A 180 6.52 -15.11 6.74
CA LEU A 180 7.61 -14.97 5.78
C LEU A 180 8.99 -15.17 6.42
N ARG A 181 9.19 -14.70 7.66
CA ARG A 181 10.44 -14.90 8.41
C ARG A 181 10.66 -16.38 8.76
N ASP A 182 9.64 -17.05 9.27
CA ASP A 182 9.70 -18.47 9.61
C ASP A 182 9.99 -19.34 8.36
N SER A 183 9.40 -18.97 7.22
CA SER A 183 9.67 -19.64 5.93
C SER A 183 11.12 -19.45 5.47
N ALA A 184 11.72 -18.29 5.74
CA ALA A 184 13.12 -18.03 5.39
C ALA A 184 14.11 -18.79 6.28
N GLU A 185 13.79 -18.95 7.58
CA GLU A 185 14.62 -19.68 8.54
C GLU A 185 14.60 -21.20 8.31
N THR A 186 13.48 -21.74 7.82
CA THR A 186 13.33 -23.17 7.55
C THR A 186 14.02 -23.66 6.27
N VAL A 187 14.46 -22.78 5.37
CA VAL A 187 15.29 -23.14 4.20
C VAL A 187 16.74 -23.37 4.68
N PRO A 188 17.21 -24.62 4.86
CA PRO A 188 18.50 -24.87 5.50
C PRO A 188 19.64 -24.48 4.56
N ALA A 189 20.76 -24.09 5.15
CA ALA A 189 22.08 -23.92 4.53
C ALA A 189 22.67 -25.25 3.99
N GLY A 190 21.86 -26.11 3.36
CA GLY A 190 22.23 -27.44 2.85
C GLY A 190 22.91 -27.44 1.48
N ARG A 191 23.31 -26.27 0.93
CA ARG A 191 24.01 -26.17 -0.35
C ARG A 191 25.33 -25.40 -0.24
N ARG A 192 26.13 -25.71 0.80
CA ARG A 192 27.53 -25.27 0.91
C ARG A 192 28.47 -26.38 1.38
N MET A 193 28.23 -27.63 0.95
CA MET A 193 29.23 -28.68 1.12
C MET A 193 29.10 -29.77 0.05
N ARG A 194 29.71 -29.55 -1.11
CA ARG A 194 30.24 -30.60 -2.01
C ARG A 194 31.07 -29.93 -3.11
N THR A 195 32.33 -29.69 -2.82
CA THR A 195 33.44 -29.77 -3.79
C THR A 195 34.66 -30.14 -2.96
N ASP A 196 34.82 -31.44 -2.75
CA ASP A 196 36.14 -32.05 -2.52
C ASP A 196 36.70 -32.43 -3.90
#